data_AF-A0A7L2ZNZ3-F1
#
_entry.id   AF-A0A7L2ZNZ3-F1
#
_cell.length_a   1.000
_cell.length_b   1.000
_cell.length_c   1.000
_cell.angle_alpha   90.00
_cell.angle_beta   90.00
_cell.angle_gamma   90.00
#
_symmetry.space_group_name_H-M   'P 1'
#
loop_
_entity.id
_entity.type
_entity.pdbx_description
1 polymer ?
#
loop_
_entity_poly.entity_id
_entity_poly.type
_entity_poly.pdbx_seq_one_letter_code
_entity_poly.pdbx_strand_id
1 'polypeptide(L)'
;GDDVTFEDEIEALQLQVNKLTAMGVNKIIALGHSGFTVDKNIAQKVKGVDVVVGGHTNTFLYTGTPPSTELPAGPYPFMVDSDDGRKVPVVQAYAYGKYLGYLNVTFDKKGNVVEAVGNPILLDSSIPEDEHIKEEVEKWRENLGNYSEEIGKTSVYLNGTSQACRFQECNMGNLLCDAVLYENVGRPDKKTWNHVSMCILNGGGIRSPIDEQSTNGSITVEDLLSVLPFGGRFDMVTLKGSTLKEAFEHSVRRYGKGSGELLQVGGIHVVYDLSRAPGSRVVSLEVLCTACRVPAYVPLQMDAIYNVTLPSYMLFGGDGYSMLKDKNLGYSKGEPDVEVVSRYLQRMKRVYPAVEGRIKFSSGSLIEASLTLISILFTVTLLHT
;
A
#
# COMPACT_ATOMS: atom_id res chain seq x y z
N GLY A 1 11.16 12.96 -13.63
CA GLY A 1 11.24 14.26 -14.33
C GLY A 1 11.28 14.00 -15.81
N ASP A 2 11.10 15.03 -16.61
CA ASP A 2 10.95 14.89 -18.07
C ASP A 2 12.23 14.36 -18.77
N ASP A 3 13.37 14.37 -18.07
CA ASP A 3 14.66 13.90 -18.58
C ASP A 3 14.89 12.38 -18.47
N VAL A 4 13.97 11.63 -17.86
CA VAL A 4 14.08 10.18 -17.68
C VAL A 4 12.89 9.48 -18.32
N THR A 5 13.16 8.65 -19.31
CA THR A 5 12.16 7.79 -19.95
C THR A 5 12.24 6.39 -19.37
N PHE A 6 11.09 5.83 -19.00
CA PHE A 6 10.95 4.43 -18.60
C PHE A 6 10.36 3.66 -19.78
N GLU A 7 11.15 2.78 -20.38
CA GLU A 7 10.74 1.91 -21.49
C GLU A 7 10.03 0.65 -20.98
N ASP A 8 9.38 -0.10 -21.88
CA ASP A 8 8.84 -1.43 -21.56
C ASP A 8 9.98 -2.36 -21.12
N GLU A 9 9.78 -3.08 -20.01
CA GLU A 9 10.84 -3.87 -19.41
C GLU A 9 11.29 -5.01 -20.32
N ILE A 10 10.36 -5.64 -21.05
CA ILE A 10 10.65 -6.83 -21.86
C ILE A 10 11.44 -6.42 -23.10
N GLU A 11 11.04 -5.34 -23.76
CA GLU A 11 11.74 -4.79 -24.93
C GLU A 11 13.17 -4.37 -24.55
N ALA A 12 13.31 -3.59 -23.47
CA ALA A 12 14.62 -3.11 -23.02
C ALA A 12 15.53 -4.27 -22.56
N LEU A 13 15.00 -5.24 -21.80
CA LEU A 13 15.78 -6.37 -21.31
C LEU A 13 16.22 -7.30 -22.44
N GLN A 14 15.36 -7.62 -23.41
CA GLN A 14 15.71 -8.56 -24.48
C GLN A 14 16.93 -8.09 -25.28
N LEU A 15 17.05 -6.78 -25.51
CA LEU A 15 18.22 -6.19 -26.18
C LEU A 15 19.51 -6.45 -25.40
N GLN A 16 19.50 -6.27 -24.07
CA GLN A 16 20.68 -6.48 -23.23
C GLN A 16 21.01 -7.97 -23.07
N VAL A 17 20.00 -8.83 -22.94
CA VAL A 17 20.19 -10.28 -22.86
C VAL A 17 20.84 -10.80 -24.14
N ASN A 18 20.36 -10.39 -25.32
CA ASN A 18 20.97 -10.75 -26.60
C ASN A 18 22.45 -10.33 -26.67
N LYS A 19 22.78 -9.13 -26.17
CA LYS A 19 24.16 -8.62 -26.13
C LYS A 19 25.04 -9.47 -25.21
N LEU A 20 24.57 -9.81 -24.02
CA LEU A 20 25.28 -10.68 -23.08
C LEU A 20 25.52 -12.08 -23.67
N THR A 21 24.50 -12.66 -24.31
CA THR A 21 24.63 -13.97 -24.98
C THR A 21 25.65 -13.92 -26.12
N ALA A 22 25.67 -12.84 -26.93
CA ALA A 22 26.66 -12.66 -27.99
C ALA A 22 28.09 -12.51 -27.45
N MET A 23 28.25 -12.05 -26.20
CA MET A 23 29.53 -12.00 -25.49
C MET A 23 29.93 -13.35 -24.85
N GLY A 24 29.13 -14.40 -25.03
CA GLY A 24 29.37 -15.74 -24.47
C GLY A 24 28.88 -15.91 -23.03
N VAL A 25 28.14 -14.95 -22.49
CA VAL A 25 27.50 -15.10 -21.17
C VAL A 25 26.30 -16.02 -21.30
N ASN A 26 26.31 -17.12 -20.55
CA ASN A 26 25.27 -18.16 -20.62
C ASN A 26 24.48 -18.34 -19.31
N LYS A 27 24.68 -17.45 -18.33
CA LYS A 27 23.91 -17.43 -17.07
C LYS A 27 23.50 -16.00 -16.81
N ILE A 28 22.21 -15.71 -16.85
CA ILE A 28 21.68 -14.35 -16.83
C ILE A 28 20.56 -14.22 -15.80
N ILE A 29 20.74 -13.29 -14.87
CA ILE A 29 19.75 -12.94 -13.85
C ILE A 29 19.13 -11.60 -14.23
N ALA A 30 17.80 -11.56 -14.33
CA ALA A 30 17.06 -10.31 -14.40
C ALA A 30 16.76 -9.84 -12.96
N LEU A 31 17.40 -8.75 -12.54
CA LEU A 31 17.17 -8.10 -11.25
C LEU A 31 16.40 -6.79 -11.47
N GLY A 32 15.22 -6.65 -10.86
CA GLY A 32 14.32 -5.54 -11.18
C GLY A 32 13.35 -5.13 -10.07
N HIS A 33 12.51 -4.14 -10.38
CA HIS A 33 11.59 -3.51 -9.42
C HIS A 33 10.25 -3.12 -10.06
N SER A 34 9.64 -4.02 -10.86
CA SER A 34 8.38 -3.76 -11.59
C SER A 34 7.17 -4.50 -11.03
N GLY A 35 7.38 -5.35 -10.03
CA GLY A 35 6.32 -6.10 -9.37
C GLY A 35 6.10 -7.50 -9.95
N PHE A 36 5.58 -8.39 -9.12
CA PHE A 36 5.56 -9.83 -9.38
C PHE A 36 4.83 -10.25 -10.67
N THR A 37 3.85 -9.46 -11.13
CA THR A 37 3.21 -9.74 -12.43
C THR A 37 4.17 -9.48 -13.59
N VAL A 38 4.91 -8.38 -13.56
CA VAL A 38 5.90 -8.04 -14.58
C VAL A 38 7.08 -9.00 -14.48
N ASP A 39 7.51 -9.37 -13.28
CA ASP A 39 8.59 -10.35 -13.07
C ASP A 39 8.27 -11.69 -13.75
N LYS A 40 7.02 -12.18 -13.62
CA LYS A 40 6.56 -13.39 -14.33
C LYS A 40 6.54 -13.20 -15.84
N ASN A 41 6.16 -12.02 -16.33
CA ASN A 41 6.18 -11.73 -17.77
C ASN A 41 7.61 -11.68 -18.32
N ILE A 42 8.56 -11.12 -17.56
CA ILE A 42 9.99 -11.11 -17.90
C ILE A 42 10.50 -12.55 -17.99
N ALA A 43 10.23 -13.36 -16.97
CA ALA A 43 10.61 -14.78 -16.93
C ALA A 43 10.02 -15.56 -18.11
N GLN A 44 8.79 -15.25 -18.49
CA GLN A 44 8.12 -15.92 -19.60
C GLN A 44 8.70 -15.52 -20.96
N LYS A 45 8.87 -14.21 -21.20
CA LYS A 45 9.04 -13.65 -22.55
C LYS A 45 10.48 -13.29 -22.91
N VAL A 46 11.33 -12.97 -21.93
CA VAL A 46 12.71 -12.56 -22.21
C VAL A 46 13.59 -13.80 -22.38
N LYS A 47 13.83 -14.18 -23.63
CA LYS A 47 14.64 -15.35 -24.00
C LYS A 47 16.06 -15.17 -23.54
N GLY A 48 16.59 -16.18 -22.83
CA GLY A 48 17.94 -16.18 -22.27
C GLY A 48 18.03 -15.73 -20.81
N VAL A 49 16.94 -15.24 -20.19
CA VAL A 49 16.91 -15.04 -18.73
C VAL A 49 16.74 -16.37 -18.03
N ASP A 50 17.55 -16.62 -16.99
CA ASP A 50 17.57 -17.87 -16.24
C ASP A 50 16.95 -17.75 -14.85
N VAL A 51 17.01 -16.57 -14.24
CA VAL A 51 16.42 -16.29 -12.92
C VAL A 51 15.86 -14.87 -12.92
N VAL A 52 14.70 -14.66 -12.31
CA VAL A 52 14.17 -13.32 -12.05
C VAL A 52 14.12 -13.04 -10.56
N VAL A 53 14.79 -11.98 -10.13
CA VAL A 53 14.77 -11.47 -8.75
C VAL A 53 14.06 -10.12 -8.76
N GLY A 54 12.86 -10.09 -8.18
CA GLY A 54 11.97 -8.93 -8.24
C GLY A 54 11.85 -8.15 -6.94
N GLY A 55 10.98 -7.14 -6.96
CA GLY A 55 10.60 -6.30 -5.83
C GLY A 55 9.29 -5.54 -6.09
N HIS A 56 9.13 -4.35 -5.51
CA HIS A 56 7.99 -3.42 -5.71
C HIS A 56 6.66 -3.83 -5.06
N THR A 57 6.18 -5.05 -5.32
CA THR A 57 4.86 -5.52 -4.86
C THR A 57 4.87 -6.12 -3.47
N ASN A 58 6.03 -6.15 -2.81
CA ASN A 58 6.25 -6.77 -1.49
C ASN A 58 5.75 -8.22 -1.43
N THR A 59 5.90 -8.97 -2.54
CA THR A 59 5.36 -10.33 -2.62
C THR A 59 6.14 -11.24 -1.69
N PHE A 60 5.44 -11.91 -0.78
CA PHE A 60 6.00 -12.99 0.02
C PHE A 60 5.74 -14.32 -0.68
N LEU A 61 6.80 -15.07 -0.97
CA LEU A 61 6.75 -16.41 -1.52
C LEU A 61 7.39 -17.35 -0.50
N TYR A 62 6.79 -18.52 -0.31
CA TYR A 62 7.31 -19.51 0.65
C TYR A 62 6.87 -20.92 0.26
N THR A 63 7.77 -21.88 0.36
CA THR A 63 7.47 -23.31 0.18
C THR A 63 7.43 -24.00 1.54
N GLY A 64 6.27 -24.56 1.90
CA GLY A 64 6.02 -25.16 3.21
C GLY A 64 5.27 -24.22 4.16
N THR A 65 5.42 -24.43 5.46
CA THR A 65 4.77 -23.59 6.49
C THR A 65 5.54 -22.28 6.67
N PRO A 66 4.92 -21.10 6.46
CA PRO A 66 5.59 -19.82 6.65
C PRO A 66 5.97 -19.59 8.12
N PRO A 67 7.13 -18.95 8.40
CA PRO A 67 7.68 -18.85 9.76
C PRO A 67 7.14 -17.65 10.55
N SER A 68 6.26 -16.83 9.96
CA SER A 68 5.70 -15.64 10.60
C SER A 68 4.29 -15.37 10.08
N THR A 69 3.79 -14.15 10.27
CA THR A 69 2.41 -13.75 9.99
C THR A 69 2.11 -13.50 8.50
N GLU A 70 3.13 -13.36 7.65
CA GLU A 70 2.93 -13.14 6.22
C GLU A 70 2.33 -14.37 5.52
N LEU A 71 1.31 -14.14 4.70
CA LEU A 71 0.69 -15.19 3.88
C LEU A 71 1.42 -15.33 2.53
N PRO A 72 1.91 -16.52 2.17
CA PRO A 72 2.58 -16.73 0.88
C PRO A 72 1.61 -16.54 -0.29
N ALA A 73 2.02 -15.78 -1.30
CA ALA A 73 1.30 -15.64 -2.57
C ALA A 73 1.54 -16.83 -3.53
N GLY A 74 2.48 -17.71 -3.18
CA GLY A 74 2.89 -18.87 -3.96
C GLY A 74 4.17 -19.51 -3.40
N PRO A 75 4.64 -20.61 -4.01
CA PRO A 75 5.88 -21.27 -3.61
C PRO A 75 7.10 -20.39 -3.89
N TYR A 76 8.17 -20.63 -3.14
CA TYR A 76 9.50 -20.09 -3.40
C TYR A 76 10.43 -21.20 -3.92
N PRO A 77 11.07 -21.05 -5.10
CA PRO A 77 10.77 -20.03 -6.12
C PRO A 77 9.41 -20.29 -6.80
N PHE A 78 8.85 -19.25 -7.41
CA PHE A 78 7.70 -19.42 -8.30
C PHE A 78 8.22 -19.79 -9.70
N MET A 79 7.93 -21.01 -10.16
CA MET A 79 8.43 -21.49 -11.45
C MET A 79 7.53 -21.03 -12.60
N VAL A 80 8.09 -20.28 -13.55
CA VAL A 80 7.40 -19.84 -14.77
C VAL A 80 7.85 -20.70 -15.96
N ASP A 81 6.88 -21.14 -16.76
CA ASP A 81 7.15 -21.70 -18.08
C ASP A 81 7.45 -20.56 -19.06
N SER A 82 8.66 -20.55 -19.62
CA SER A 82 9.04 -19.57 -20.63
C SER A 82 8.60 -19.98 -22.03
N ASP A 83 8.45 -19.00 -22.92
CA ASP A 83 8.04 -19.22 -24.31
C ASP A 83 9.08 -20.01 -25.12
N ASP A 84 10.31 -20.12 -24.63
CA ASP A 84 11.38 -20.97 -25.18
C ASP A 84 11.46 -22.37 -24.55
N GLY A 85 10.49 -22.74 -23.70
CA GLY A 85 10.32 -24.09 -23.17
C GLY A 85 11.16 -24.42 -21.93
N ARG A 86 11.72 -23.40 -21.25
CA ARG A 86 12.47 -23.57 -19.99
C ARG A 86 11.56 -23.27 -18.78
N LYS A 87 12.05 -23.66 -17.61
CA LYS A 87 11.45 -23.31 -16.31
C LYS A 87 12.32 -22.25 -15.65
N VAL A 88 11.79 -21.04 -15.49
CA VAL A 88 12.52 -19.89 -14.94
C VAL A 88 12.03 -19.62 -13.52
N PRO A 89 12.87 -19.75 -12.47
CA PRO A 89 12.52 -19.37 -11.11
C PRO A 89 12.37 -17.85 -10.97
N VAL A 90 11.25 -17.42 -10.38
CA VAL A 90 10.97 -16.04 -9.99
C VAL A 90 10.92 -15.95 -8.47
N VAL A 91 11.64 -15.00 -7.90
CA VAL A 91 11.70 -14.80 -6.44
C VAL A 91 11.48 -13.34 -6.05
N GLN A 92 10.80 -13.16 -4.90
CA GLN A 92 10.77 -11.93 -4.11
C GLN A 92 10.89 -12.31 -2.64
N ALA A 93 11.31 -11.37 -1.79
CA ALA A 93 11.58 -11.61 -0.37
C ALA A 93 10.79 -10.66 0.54
N TYR A 94 9.49 -10.49 0.27
CA TYR A 94 8.63 -9.59 1.03
C TYR A 94 9.16 -8.14 1.03
N ALA A 95 9.41 -7.54 2.19
CA ALA A 95 9.83 -6.15 2.36
C ALA A 95 10.48 -5.89 3.74
N TYR A 96 10.97 -4.66 3.92
CA TYR A 96 11.42 -4.08 5.19
C TYR A 96 12.64 -4.74 5.83
N GLY A 97 13.38 -5.57 5.08
CA GLY A 97 14.51 -6.31 5.63
C GLY A 97 14.11 -7.43 6.60
N LYS A 98 12.81 -7.75 6.75
CA LYS A 98 12.35 -8.83 7.65
C LYS A 98 12.84 -10.21 7.20
N TYR A 99 13.04 -10.38 5.90
CA TYR A 99 13.51 -11.62 5.31
C TYR A 99 14.72 -11.38 4.41
N LEU A 100 15.68 -12.31 4.46
CA LEU A 100 16.74 -12.43 3.47
C LEU A 100 16.33 -13.50 2.44
N GLY A 101 16.14 -13.10 1.18
CA GLY A 101 15.86 -14.06 0.10
C GLY A 101 17.05 -14.99 -0.14
N TYR A 102 16.82 -16.31 -0.11
CA TYR A 102 17.86 -17.31 -0.31
C TYR A 102 17.41 -18.37 -1.34
N LEU A 103 18.08 -18.41 -2.49
CA LEU A 103 17.81 -19.34 -3.58
C LEU A 103 19.12 -19.99 -4.04
N ASN A 104 19.20 -21.31 -3.96
CA ASN A 104 20.26 -22.09 -4.58
C ASN A 104 19.84 -22.47 -6.00
N VAL A 105 20.64 -22.08 -6.98
CA VAL A 105 20.40 -22.40 -8.40
C VAL A 105 21.54 -23.23 -8.93
N THR A 106 21.23 -24.42 -9.41
CA THR A 106 22.18 -25.31 -10.06
C THR A 106 22.08 -25.15 -11.56
N PHE A 107 23.22 -24.95 -12.22
CA PHE A 107 23.31 -24.79 -13.68
C PHE A 107 24.07 -25.94 -14.32
N ASP A 108 23.66 -26.35 -15.52
CA ASP A 108 24.49 -27.22 -16.37
C ASP A 108 25.65 -26.45 -17.02
N LYS A 109 26.53 -27.16 -17.75
CA LYS A 109 27.67 -26.55 -18.46
C LYS A 109 27.26 -25.56 -19.56
N LYS A 110 26.04 -25.70 -20.10
CA LYS A 110 25.48 -24.81 -21.13
C LYS A 110 24.81 -23.58 -20.52
N GLY A 111 24.66 -23.54 -19.20
CA GLY A 111 24.05 -22.43 -18.47
C GLY A 111 22.54 -22.57 -18.27
N ASN A 112 21.96 -23.75 -18.54
CA ASN A 112 20.55 -23.99 -18.23
C ASN A 112 20.36 -24.29 -16.75
N VAL A 113 19.30 -23.75 -16.16
CA VAL A 113 18.87 -24.11 -14.79
C VAL A 113 18.42 -25.57 -14.76
N VAL A 114 19.06 -26.38 -13.91
CA VAL A 114 18.66 -27.78 -13.67
C VAL A 114 17.86 -27.94 -12.38
N GLU A 115 18.11 -27.07 -11.41
CA GLU A 115 17.42 -27.06 -10.12
C GLU A 115 17.44 -25.65 -9.54
N ALA A 116 16.34 -25.25 -8.91
CA ALA A 116 16.25 -24.01 -8.14
C ALA A 116 15.45 -24.28 -6.88
N VAL A 117 16.10 -24.22 -5.71
CA VAL A 117 15.48 -24.53 -4.42
C VAL A 117 15.95 -23.56 -3.35
N GLY A 118 15.07 -23.20 -2.43
CA GLY A 118 15.37 -22.27 -1.35
C GLY A 118 14.11 -21.81 -0.64
N ASN A 119 14.28 -20.86 0.26
CA ASN A 119 13.21 -20.15 0.95
C ASN A 119 13.79 -18.85 1.53
N PRO A 120 12.99 -17.80 1.72
CA PRO A 120 13.45 -16.62 2.44
C PRO A 120 13.71 -16.96 3.92
N ILE A 121 14.83 -16.46 4.44
CA ILE A 121 15.26 -16.65 5.83
C ILE A 121 14.64 -15.53 6.67
N LEU A 122 13.86 -15.88 7.70
CA LEU A 122 13.34 -14.91 8.66
C LEU A 122 14.50 -14.36 9.50
N LEU A 123 14.67 -13.04 9.52
CA LEU A 123 15.65 -12.38 10.37
C LEU A 123 14.98 -12.04 11.72
N ASP A 124 14.85 -13.05 12.58
CA ASP A 124 14.34 -12.90 13.95
C ASP A 124 15.49 -12.84 14.98
N SER A 125 15.13 -12.77 16.27
CA SER A 125 16.07 -12.65 17.38
C SER A 125 16.94 -13.89 17.62
N SER A 126 16.71 -15.00 16.90
CA SER A 126 17.60 -16.16 16.95
C SER A 126 18.91 -15.92 16.18
N ILE A 127 18.94 -14.94 15.27
CA ILE A 127 20.13 -14.49 14.55
C ILE A 127 20.68 -13.25 15.26
N PRO A 128 21.91 -13.30 15.82
CA PRO A 128 22.47 -12.14 16.49
C PRO A 128 22.76 -11.01 15.50
N GLU A 129 22.54 -9.78 15.93
CA GLU A 129 23.01 -8.59 15.22
C GLU A 129 24.54 -8.59 15.21
N ASP A 130 25.14 -8.15 14.10
CA ASP A 130 26.60 -7.93 14.05
C ASP A 130 26.97 -6.73 14.92
N GLU A 131 27.84 -6.92 15.90
CA GLU A 131 28.18 -5.89 16.89
C GLU A 131 28.79 -4.64 16.26
N HIS A 132 29.62 -4.79 15.22
CA HIS A 132 30.23 -3.64 14.56
C HIS A 132 29.19 -2.81 13.81
N ILE A 133 28.30 -3.46 13.06
CA ILE A 133 27.20 -2.78 12.37
C ILE A 133 26.24 -2.14 13.38
N LYS A 134 25.95 -2.82 14.49
CA LYS A 134 25.09 -2.28 15.56
C LYS A 134 25.67 -1.00 16.17
N GLU A 135 26.97 -1.01 16.50
CA GLU A 135 27.67 0.19 16.99
C GLU A 135 27.60 1.34 15.98
N GLU A 136 27.76 1.07 14.68
CA GLU A 136 27.58 2.09 13.66
C GLU A 136 26.12 2.60 13.65
N VAL A 137 25.12 1.72 13.61
CA VAL A 137 23.71 2.13 13.61
C VAL A 137 23.37 3.03 14.79
N GLU A 138 23.80 2.70 16.01
CA GLU A 138 23.55 3.54 17.19
C GLU A 138 24.23 4.92 17.07
N LYS A 139 25.45 4.98 16.55
CA LYS A 139 26.14 6.24 16.30
C LYS A 139 25.42 7.13 15.29
N TRP A 140 24.83 6.56 14.24
CA TRP A 140 24.03 7.32 13.29
C TRP A 140 22.70 7.77 13.90
N ARG A 141 22.11 6.98 14.81
CA ARG A 141 20.87 7.29 15.52
C ARG A 141 21.01 8.51 16.45
N GLU A 142 22.17 8.75 17.05
CA GLU A 142 22.40 9.95 17.88
C GLU A 142 22.05 11.27 17.15
N ASN A 143 22.26 11.32 15.84
CA ASN A 143 21.94 12.51 15.02
C ASN A 143 20.44 12.68 14.72
N LEU A 144 19.60 11.71 15.10
CA LEU A 144 18.15 11.74 14.92
C LEU A 144 17.39 12.22 16.17
N GLY A 145 18.08 12.65 17.23
CA GLY A 145 17.50 12.88 18.57
C GLY A 145 16.29 13.82 18.66
N ASN A 146 16.08 14.72 17.68
CA ASN A 146 14.87 15.57 17.62
C ASN A 146 13.60 14.81 17.23
N TYR A 147 13.70 13.59 16.70
CA TYR A 147 12.55 12.78 16.27
C TYR A 147 12.05 11.79 17.32
N SER A 148 12.82 11.59 18.40
CA SER A 148 12.48 10.65 19.49
C SER A 148 11.58 11.26 20.57
N GLU A 149 11.10 12.50 20.40
CA GLU A 149 10.18 13.14 21.34
C GLU A 149 8.81 12.46 21.33
N GLU A 150 8.28 12.09 22.50
CA GLU A 150 6.91 11.58 22.65
C GLU A 150 5.90 12.70 22.38
N ILE A 151 5.09 12.52 21.34
CA ILE A 151 4.05 13.46 20.90
C ILE A 151 2.64 13.00 21.29
N GLY A 152 2.51 11.83 21.91
CA GLY A 152 1.24 11.31 22.43
C GLY A 152 1.35 9.84 22.77
N LYS A 153 0.21 9.23 23.11
CA LYS A 153 0.09 7.80 23.33
C LYS A 153 -1.07 7.19 22.58
N THR A 154 -1.00 5.90 22.27
CA THR A 154 -2.15 5.10 21.83
C THR A 154 -2.52 4.06 22.90
N SER A 155 -3.80 3.70 22.97
CA SER A 155 -4.29 2.58 23.77
C SER A 155 -4.64 1.35 22.93
N VAL A 156 -4.47 1.43 21.60
CA VAL A 156 -4.82 0.39 20.66
C VAL A 156 -3.74 0.27 19.59
N TYR A 157 -3.64 -0.90 18.98
CA TYR A 157 -2.81 -1.09 17.80
C TYR A 157 -3.26 -0.16 16.68
N LEU A 158 -2.37 0.72 16.22
CA LEU A 158 -2.65 1.59 15.09
C LEU A 158 -2.28 0.84 13.81
N ASN A 159 -3.26 0.15 13.24
CA ASN A 159 -3.05 -0.74 12.11
C ASN A 159 -2.84 0.05 10.81
N GLY A 160 -1.60 0.41 10.53
CA GLY A 160 -1.14 1.02 9.28
C GLY A 160 -0.54 0.02 8.28
N THR A 161 -0.82 -1.28 8.43
CA THR A 161 -0.28 -2.31 7.54
C THR A 161 -0.89 -2.22 6.15
N SER A 162 -0.14 -2.63 5.13
CA SER A 162 -0.64 -2.68 3.74
C SER A 162 -1.85 -3.62 3.58
N GLN A 163 -1.89 -4.70 4.35
CA GLN A 163 -2.94 -5.72 4.36
C GLN A 163 -4.26 -5.16 4.92
N ALA A 164 -4.19 -4.19 5.84
CA ALA A 164 -5.37 -3.47 6.31
C ALA A 164 -5.71 -2.30 5.38
N CYS A 165 -4.86 -1.27 5.34
CA CYS A 165 -5.21 0.02 4.75
C CYS A 165 -5.40 0.02 3.23
N ARG A 166 -4.99 -1.04 2.52
CA ARG A 166 -5.21 -1.19 1.06
C ARG A 166 -6.35 -2.12 0.68
N PHE A 167 -6.99 -2.77 1.66
CA PHE A 167 -8.07 -3.73 1.43
C PHE A 167 -9.33 -3.40 2.23
N GLN A 168 -9.22 -2.73 3.36
CA GLN A 168 -10.36 -2.42 4.21
C GLN A 168 -10.18 -1.09 4.96
N GLU A 169 -11.19 -0.71 5.72
CA GLU A 169 -11.04 0.35 6.71
C GLU A 169 -9.94 -0.01 7.71
N CYS A 170 -9.01 0.91 7.93
CA CYS A 170 -7.97 0.76 8.93
C CYS A 170 -8.03 1.94 9.91
N ASN A 171 -7.86 1.65 11.20
CA ASN A 171 -7.98 2.67 12.24
C ASN A 171 -6.85 3.71 12.19
N MET A 172 -5.68 3.38 11.63
CA MET A 172 -4.63 4.37 11.31
C MET A 172 -5.15 5.41 10.30
N GLY A 173 -5.82 4.95 9.23
CA GLY A 173 -6.43 5.83 8.24
C GLY A 173 -7.50 6.74 8.82
N ASN A 174 -8.34 6.20 9.71
CA ASN A 174 -9.35 6.98 10.44
C ASN A 174 -8.69 8.07 11.30
N LEU A 175 -7.67 7.71 12.10
CA LEU A 175 -6.93 8.67 12.93
C LEU A 175 -6.32 9.80 12.11
N LEU A 176 -5.67 9.47 10.98
CA LEU A 176 -5.01 10.47 10.14
C LEU A 176 -6.03 11.44 9.54
N CYS A 177 -7.16 10.92 9.03
CA CYS A 177 -8.20 11.79 8.50
C CYS A 177 -8.90 12.62 9.59
N ASP A 178 -9.11 12.06 10.79
CA ASP A 178 -9.69 12.79 11.91
C ASP A 178 -8.75 13.90 12.39
N ALA A 179 -7.44 13.65 12.45
CA ALA A 179 -6.43 14.65 12.78
C ALA A 179 -6.47 15.83 11.81
N VAL A 180 -6.51 15.55 10.51
CA VAL A 180 -6.58 16.58 9.46
C VAL A 180 -7.88 17.37 9.56
N LEU A 181 -9.02 16.70 9.75
CA LEU A 181 -10.30 17.39 9.91
C LEU A 181 -10.34 18.25 11.16
N TYR A 182 -9.79 17.76 12.28
CA TYR A 182 -9.72 18.49 13.54
C TYR A 182 -8.90 19.78 13.40
N GLU A 183 -7.72 19.71 12.78
CA GLU A 183 -6.85 20.88 12.59
C GLU A 183 -7.41 21.85 11.53
N ASN A 184 -8.32 21.40 10.66
CA ASN A 184 -9.06 22.25 9.72
C ASN A 184 -10.44 22.70 10.26
N VAL A 185 -10.69 22.60 11.57
CA VAL A 185 -11.87 23.22 12.18
C VAL A 185 -11.70 24.74 12.21
N GLY A 186 -12.41 25.43 11.32
CA GLY A 186 -12.46 26.88 11.22
C GLY A 186 -13.58 27.50 12.07
N ARG A 187 -13.77 28.81 11.92
CA ARG A 187 -14.91 29.50 12.53
C ARG A 187 -16.18 29.22 11.71
N PRO A 188 -17.31 28.89 12.37
CA PRO A 188 -18.59 28.74 11.68
C PRO A 188 -19.01 30.08 11.07
N ASP A 189 -19.72 30.02 9.95
CA ASP A 189 -20.41 31.17 9.38
C ASP A 189 -21.94 31.03 9.56
N LYS A 190 -22.73 31.93 8.95
CA LYS A 190 -24.20 31.89 9.09
C LYS A 190 -24.85 30.65 8.46
N LYS A 191 -24.15 29.95 7.57
CA LYS A 191 -24.65 28.85 6.74
C LYS A 191 -23.98 27.52 7.05
N THR A 192 -22.71 27.52 7.48
CA THR A 192 -21.94 26.30 7.73
C THR A 192 -21.35 26.25 9.14
N TRP A 193 -21.33 25.05 9.72
CA TRP A 193 -20.63 24.84 11.00
C TRP A 193 -19.11 24.77 10.82
N ASN A 194 -18.65 24.31 9.65
CA ASN A 194 -17.27 24.39 9.21
C ASN A 194 -17.22 24.40 7.67
N HIS A 195 -16.11 24.88 7.12
CA HIS A 195 -15.86 24.97 5.67
C HIS A 195 -15.45 23.63 5.02
N VAL A 196 -15.09 22.63 5.82
CA VAL A 196 -14.74 21.27 5.39
C VAL A 196 -15.21 20.25 6.43
N SER A 197 -15.63 19.07 5.99
CA SER A 197 -16.06 17.97 6.85
C SER A 197 -15.56 16.61 6.37
N MET A 198 -14.84 16.55 5.25
CA MET A 198 -14.47 15.32 4.57
C MET A 198 -12.97 15.24 4.35
N CYS A 199 -12.41 14.07 4.60
CA CYS A 199 -11.04 13.72 4.31
C CYS A 199 -11.00 12.42 3.50
N ILE A 200 -10.11 12.35 2.51
CA ILE A 200 -9.74 11.12 1.82
C ILE A 200 -8.23 10.93 1.84
N LEU A 201 -7.77 9.70 2.04
CA LEU A 201 -6.36 9.34 2.13
C LEU A 201 -6.15 7.98 1.45
N ASN A 202 -5.31 7.94 0.41
CA ASN A 202 -4.96 6.67 -0.23
C ASN A 202 -4.16 5.78 0.73
N GLY A 203 -4.55 4.52 0.88
CA GLY A 203 -3.90 3.55 1.76
C GLY A 203 -2.43 3.27 1.39
N GLY A 204 -2.04 3.56 0.14
CA GLY A 204 -0.64 3.57 -0.30
C GLY A 204 0.23 4.63 0.38
N GLY A 205 -0.38 5.71 0.88
CA GLY A 205 0.28 6.77 1.64
C GLY A 205 0.55 6.41 3.11
N ILE A 206 -0.08 5.37 3.65
CA ILE A 206 0.11 4.88 5.03
C ILE A 206 1.15 3.76 4.98
N ARG A 207 2.30 3.97 5.63
CA ARG A 207 3.50 3.16 5.37
C ARG A 207 3.93 2.22 6.50
N SER A 208 3.46 2.47 7.73
CA SER A 208 3.79 1.67 8.90
C SER A 208 2.60 1.60 9.85
N PRO A 209 2.42 0.49 10.59
CA PRO A 209 1.65 0.50 11.82
C PRO A 209 2.43 1.15 12.98
N ILE A 210 1.75 1.38 14.10
CA ILE A 210 2.36 1.68 15.40
C ILE A 210 1.81 0.66 16.40
N ASP A 211 2.71 -0.08 17.04
CA ASP A 211 2.40 -1.11 18.01
C ASP A 211 2.33 -0.51 19.41
N GLU A 212 1.17 -0.60 20.06
CA GLU A 212 0.98 -0.09 21.41
C GLU A 212 1.73 -0.90 22.48
N GLN A 213 2.12 -2.13 22.16
CA GLN A 213 2.74 -3.07 23.10
C GLN A 213 4.26 -2.89 23.17
N SER A 214 4.89 -2.42 22.08
CA SER A 214 6.35 -2.30 21.99
C SER A 214 6.92 -1.17 22.86
N THR A 215 6.19 -0.05 23.00
CA THR A 215 6.65 1.16 23.71
C THR A 215 5.68 1.63 24.80
N ASN A 216 4.82 0.73 25.32
CA ASN A 216 3.73 1.08 26.26
C ASN A 216 2.83 2.20 25.70
N GLY A 217 2.57 2.12 24.41
CA GLY A 217 1.74 3.02 23.63
C GLY A 217 2.37 4.37 23.33
N SER A 218 3.65 4.62 23.63
CA SER A 218 4.31 5.88 23.28
C SER A 218 4.33 6.07 21.76
N ILE A 219 4.02 7.29 21.31
CA ILE A 219 4.10 7.68 19.91
C ILE A 219 5.10 8.83 19.80
N THR A 220 6.10 8.66 18.96
CA THR A 220 7.15 9.66 18.67
C THR A 220 6.99 10.26 17.27
N VAL A 221 7.78 11.29 16.96
CA VAL A 221 7.85 11.83 15.59
C VAL A 221 8.49 10.81 14.64
N GLU A 222 9.44 10.00 15.10
CA GLU A 222 10.03 8.88 14.35
C GLU A 222 8.98 7.85 13.93
N ASP A 223 8.05 7.51 14.83
CA ASP A 223 6.91 6.65 14.51
C ASP A 223 6.05 7.28 13.40
N LEU A 224 5.71 8.57 13.51
CA LEU A 224 4.93 9.25 12.48
C LEU A 224 5.67 9.38 11.14
N LEU A 225 6.97 9.60 11.14
CA LEU A 225 7.78 9.61 9.92
C LEU A 225 7.81 8.23 9.27
N SER A 226 7.76 7.15 10.05
CA SER A 226 7.60 5.79 9.53
C SER A 226 6.21 5.57 8.90
N VAL A 227 5.17 6.21 9.44
CA VAL A 227 3.80 6.17 8.88
C VAL A 227 3.67 7.04 7.62
N LEU A 228 4.26 8.25 7.62
CA LEU A 228 4.14 9.30 6.60
C LEU A 228 5.55 9.79 6.11
N PRO A 229 6.33 8.95 5.42
CA PRO A 229 7.75 9.22 5.14
C PRO A 229 8.02 10.17 3.97
N PHE A 230 6.99 10.65 3.27
CA PHE A 230 7.17 11.34 2.00
C PHE A 230 7.34 12.86 2.12
N GLY A 231 7.23 13.42 3.34
CA GLY A 231 7.29 14.87 3.55
C GLY A 231 6.19 15.63 2.80
N GLY A 232 4.99 15.03 2.77
CA GLY A 232 3.86 15.55 2.03
C GLY A 232 3.11 16.64 2.79
N ARG A 233 1.89 16.92 2.33
CA ARG A 233 0.95 17.83 2.98
C ARG A 233 -0.45 17.29 2.84
N PHE A 234 -1.34 17.68 3.74
CA PHE A 234 -2.78 17.60 3.49
C PHE A 234 -3.27 18.92 2.92
N ASP A 235 -3.59 18.94 1.63
CA ASP A 235 -4.16 20.09 0.94
C ASP A 235 -5.71 19.98 0.95
N MET A 236 -6.41 21.07 0.64
CA MET A 236 -7.87 21.08 0.52
C MET A 236 -8.27 21.35 -0.93
N VAL A 237 -9.15 20.53 -1.49
CA VAL A 237 -9.64 20.64 -2.86
C VAL A 237 -11.14 20.84 -2.91
N THR A 238 -11.59 21.65 -3.87
CA THR A 238 -13.00 21.87 -4.16
C THR A 238 -13.42 21.02 -5.37
N LEU A 239 -14.40 20.13 -5.20
CA LEU A 239 -14.82 19.15 -6.19
C LEU A 239 -16.34 19.14 -6.37
N LYS A 240 -16.82 18.75 -7.55
CA LYS A 240 -18.20 18.29 -7.71
C LYS A 240 -18.38 16.91 -7.07
N GLY A 241 -19.58 16.61 -6.61
CA GLY A 241 -19.94 15.27 -6.11
C GLY A 241 -19.69 14.17 -7.15
N SER A 242 -19.92 14.45 -8.44
CA SER A 242 -19.62 13.53 -9.53
C SER A 242 -18.13 13.13 -9.57
N THR A 243 -17.23 14.10 -9.38
CA THR A 243 -15.77 13.86 -9.37
C THR A 243 -15.36 13.08 -8.12
N LEU A 244 -15.98 13.38 -6.97
CA LEU A 244 -15.73 12.62 -5.74
C LEU A 244 -16.17 11.16 -5.91
N LYS A 245 -17.36 10.91 -6.47
CA LYS A 245 -17.82 9.54 -6.75
C LYS A 245 -16.89 8.81 -7.73
N GLU A 246 -16.40 9.49 -8.77
CA GLU A 246 -15.41 8.93 -9.71
C GLU A 246 -14.10 8.53 -8.99
N ALA A 247 -13.64 9.31 -8.01
CA ALA A 247 -12.49 8.95 -7.18
C ALA A 247 -12.78 7.69 -6.33
N PHE A 248 -13.96 7.57 -5.73
CA PHE A 248 -14.36 6.36 -5.00
C PHE A 248 -14.50 5.13 -5.91
N GLU A 249 -14.96 5.28 -7.15
CA GLU A 249 -14.96 4.20 -8.14
C GLU A 249 -13.53 3.77 -8.52
N HIS A 250 -12.63 4.74 -8.71
CA HIS A 250 -11.21 4.48 -8.96
C HIS A 250 -10.55 3.75 -7.79
N SER A 251 -10.90 4.11 -6.56
CA SER A 251 -10.38 3.54 -5.32
C SER A 251 -10.44 2.01 -5.28
N VAL A 252 -11.48 1.43 -5.89
CA VAL A 252 -11.69 -0.02 -5.95
C VAL A 252 -11.64 -0.59 -7.37
N ARG A 253 -11.21 0.15 -8.39
CA ARG A 253 -11.23 -0.31 -9.80
C ARG A 253 -10.46 -1.62 -10.03
N ARG A 254 -9.34 -1.79 -9.32
CA ARG A 254 -8.43 -2.95 -9.40
C ARG A 254 -8.20 -3.59 -8.04
N TYR A 255 -9.20 -3.50 -7.16
CA TYR A 255 -9.19 -4.08 -5.82
C TYR A 255 -8.70 -5.55 -5.84
N GLY A 256 -7.96 -5.95 -4.80
CA GLY A 256 -7.39 -7.30 -4.66
C GLY A 256 -5.91 -7.40 -5.05
N LYS A 257 -5.33 -6.39 -5.71
CA LYS A 257 -3.92 -6.39 -6.15
C LYS A 257 -2.93 -5.80 -5.13
N GLY A 258 -3.38 -5.39 -3.95
CA GLY A 258 -2.52 -4.74 -2.94
C GLY A 258 -1.98 -3.37 -3.32
N SER A 259 -2.58 -2.73 -4.34
CA SER A 259 -2.20 -1.41 -4.81
C SER A 259 -2.69 -0.30 -3.86
N GLY A 260 -2.11 0.90 -3.99
CA GLY A 260 -2.25 1.97 -3.01
C GLY A 260 -3.59 2.72 -3.00
N GLU A 261 -4.50 2.44 -3.94
CA GLU A 261 -5.60 3.36 -4.22
C GLU A 261 -6.76 3.34 -3.23
N LEU A 262 -6.93 2.32 -2.39
CA LEU A 262 -8.07 2.29 -1.48
C LEU A 262 -8.10 3.55 -0.59
N LEU A 263 -9.23 4.26 -0.56
CA LEU A 263 -9.36 5.51 0.19
C LEU A 263 -9.80 5.20 1.62
N GLN A 264 -8.92 5.47 2.57
CA GLN A 264 -9.30 5.74 3.96
C GLN A 264 -10.00 7.10 4.04
N VAL A 265 -10.89 7.29 5.01
CA VAL A 265 -11.80 8.43 5.01
C VAL A 265 -12.10 9.01 6.38
N GLY A 266 -12.47 10.29 6.41
CA GLY A 266 -13.12 10.95 7.55
C GLY A 266 -14.34 11.73 7.07
N GLY A 267 -15.45 11.68 7.82
CA GLY A 267 -16.72 12.35 7.46
C GLY A 267 -17.38 11.83 6.18
N ILE A 268 -17.05 10.60 5.77
CA ILE A 268 -17.63 9.90 4.62
C ILE A 268 -17.98 8.47 5.05
N HIS A 269 -19.16 7.99 4.65
CA HIS A 269 -19.52 6.58 4.68
C HIS A 269 -19.68 6.07 3.24
N VAL A 270 -18.95 5.02 2.89
CA VAL A 270 -19.02 4.38 1.57
C VAL A 270 -19.36 2.90 1.68
N VAL A 271 -20.21 2.44 0.78
CA VAL A 271 -20.52 1.01 0.60
C VAL A 271 -20.15 0.61 -0.82
N TYR A 272 -19.33 -0.42 -0.93
CA TYR A 272 -18.92 -1.01 -2.21
C TYR A 272 -19.56 -2.38 -2.45
N ASP A 273 -19.77 -2.71 -3.72
CA ASP A 273 -20.05 -4.07 -4.19
C ASP A 273 -19.02 -4.44 -5.27
N LEU A 274 -18.08 -5.29 -4.91
CA LEU A 274 -16.95 -5.68 -5.76
C LEU A 274 -17.35 -6.64 -6.89
N SER A 275 -18.51 -7.29 -6.78
CA SER A 275 -19.06 -8.16 -7.84
C SER A 275 -19.49 -7.36 -9.08
N ARG A 276 -19.71 -6.05 -8.93
CA ARG A 276 -20.03 -5.15 -10.02
C ARG A 276 -18.78 -4.82 -10.84
N ALA A 277 -19.01 -4.49 -12.12
CA ALA A 277 -17.94 -4.07 -13.02
C ALA A 277 -17.17 -2.84 -12.47
N PRO A 278 -15.84 -2.78 -12.65
CA PRO A 278 -15.06 -1.58 -12.31
C PRO A 278 -15.69 -0.30 -12.88
N GLY A 279 -15.77 0.76 -12.08
CA GLY A 279 -16.47 2.00 -12.45
C GLY A 279 -17.96 2.01 -12.09
N SER A 280 -18.49 0.94 -11.50
CA SER A 280 -19.86 0.86 -10.99
C SER A 280 -19.95 0.09 -9.67
N ARG A 281 -18.91 0.14 -8.84
CA ARG A 281 -18.79 -0.59 -7.58
C ARG A 281 -19.29 0.20 -6.38
N VAL A 282 -19.44 1.52 -6.46
CA VAL A 282 -19.97 2.35 -5.36
C VAL A 282 -21.49 2.21 -5.30
N VAL A 283 -21.99 1.55 -4.25
CA VAL A 283 -23.42 1.32 -3.99
C VAL A 283 -24.04 2.55 -3.33
N SER A 284 -23.41 3.05 -2.26
CA SER A 284 -23.82 4.27 -1.58
C SER A 284 -22.61 5.07 -1.13
N LEU A 285 -22.77 6.38 -1.12
CA LEU A 285 -21.75 7.32 -0.68
C LEU A 285 -22.45 8.47 0.05
N GLU A 286 -22.28 8.50 1.37
CA GLU A 286 -22.85 9.51 2.26
C GLU A 286 -21.73 10.37 2.81
N VAL A 287 -22.00 11.66 2.96
CA VAL A 287 -21.02 12.66 3.41
C VAL A 287 -21.58 13.48 4.54
N LEU A 288 -20.73 13.92 5.46
CA LEU A 288 -21.13 14.76 6.58
C LEU A 288 -21.46 16.17 6.08
N CYS A 289 -22.70 16.62 6.26
CA CYS A 289 -23.12 17.96 5.81
C CYS A 289 -22.30 19.07 6.50
N THR A 290 -21.95 20.12 5.76
CA THR A 290 -21.39 21.37 6.32
C THR A 290 -22.45 22.45 6.49
N ALA A 291 -23.37 22.56 5.51
CA ALA A 291 -24.48 23.50 5.49
C ALA A 291 -25.66 23.05 6.37
N CYS A 292 -25.37 22.76 7.64
CA CYS A 292 -26.32 22.27 8.63
C CYS A 292 -25.87 22.70 10.03
N ARG A 293 -26.81 22.77 10.99
CA ARG A 293 -26.47 23.15 12.38
C ARG A 293 -25.95 21.97 13.21
N VAL A 294 -26.42 20.77 12.91
CA VAL A 294 -25.98 19.52 13.53
C VAL A 294 -25.43 18.66 12.39
N PRO A 295 -24.12 18.33 12.41
CA PRO A 295 -23.52 17.49 11.39
C PRO A 295 -24.24 16.14 11.31
N ALA A 296 -24.66 15.76 10.11
CA ALA A 296 -25.33 14.50 9.82
C ALA A 296 -24.88 13.97 8.46
N TYR A 297 -24.84 12.65 8.32
CA TYR A 297 -24.58 12.02 7.04
C TYR A 297 -25.77 12.21 6.11
N VAL A 298 -25.49 12.68 4.90
CA VAL A 298 -26.48 12.85 3.83
C VAL A 298 -25.94 12.23 2.54
N PRO A 299 -26.80 11.71 1.64
CA PRO A 299 -26.35 11.18 0.37
C PRO A 299 -25.59 12.22 -0.46
N LEU A 300 -24.46 11.83 -1.04
CA LEU A 300 -23.68 12.67 -1.93
C LEU A 300 -24.53 13.11 -3.13
N GLN A 301 -24.54 14.42 -3.42
CA GLN A 301 -25.25 15.02 -4.54
C GLN A 301 -24.27 15.30 -5.68
N MET A 302 -24.53 14.75 -6.86
CA MET A 302 -23.55 14.75 -7.97
C MET A 302 -23.15 16.16 -8.44
N ASP A 303 -24.11 17.08 -8.48
CA ASP A 303 -23.87 18.46 -8.93
C ASP A 303 -23.48 19.42 -7.81
N ALA A 304 -23.57 18.99 -6.55
CA ALA A 304 -23.15 19.81 -5.42
C ALA A 304 -21.61 19.91 -5.37
N ILE A 305 -21.14 21.01 -4.78
CA ILE A 305 -19.73 21.31 -4.61
C ILE A 305 -19.32 21.00 -3.16
N TYR A 306 -18.19 20.33 -3.01
CA TYR A 306 -17.67 19.86 -1.75
C TYR A 306 -16.21 20.26 -1.58
N ASN A 307 -15.84 20.65 -0.37
CA ASN A 307 -14.43 20.78 0.03
C ASN A 307 -14.00 19.47 0.69
N VAL A 308 -12.86 18.93 0.25
CA VAL A 308 -12.31 17.66 0.73
C VAL A 308 -10.83 17.86 1.04
N THR A 309 -10.36 17.40 2.20
CA THR A 309 -8.92 17.35 2.50
C THR A 309 -8.32 16.06 1.97
N LEU A 310 -7.11 16.13 1.43
CA LEU A 310 -6.40 14.98 0.86
C LEU A 310 -4.89 15.21 0.78
N PRO A 311 -4.06 14.16 0.68
CA PRO A 311 -2.64 14.31 0.42
C PRO A 311 -2.37 15.05 -0.88
N SER A 312 -1.37 15.94 -0.88
CA SER A 312 -0.90 16.64 -2.08
C SER A 312 -0.53 15.68 -3.22
N TYR A 313 -0.03 14.49 -2.90
CA TYR A 313 0.23 13.42 -3.87
C TYR A 313 -1.00 13.08 -4.72
N MET A 314 -2.16 12.89 -4.09
CA MET A 314 -3.41 12.57 -4.78
C MET A 314 -3.96 13.75 -5.57
N LEU A 315 -3.86 14.96 -5.00
CA LEU A 315 -4.30 16.20 -5.65
C LEU A 315 -3.63 16.39 -7.02
N PHE A 316 -2.37 15.99 -7.17
CA PHE A 316 -1.63 16.06 -8.42
C PHE A 316 -1.70 14.78 -9.28
N GLY A 317 -2.67 13.91 -9.02
CA GLY A 317 -2.96 12.73 -9.85
C GLY A 317 -2.17 11.47 -9.48
N GLY A 318 -1.51 11.47 -8.31
CA GLY A 318 -0.86 10.28 -7.75
C GLY A 318 -1.82 9.10 -7.66
N ASP A 319 -1.29 7.87 -7.72
CA ASP A 319 -2.06 6.62 -7.77
C ASP A 319 -3.09 6.56 -8.93
N GLY A 320 -2.94 7.42 -9.94
CA GLY A 320 -3.83 7.51 -11.09
C GLY A 320 -5.13 8.29 -10.82
N TYR A 321 -5.21 9.04 -9.72
CA TYR A 321 -6.34 9.92 -9.39
C TYR A 321 -6.40 11.17 -10.29
N SER A 322 -6.28 11.01 -11.62
CA SER A 322 -6.25 12.14 -12.56
C SER A 322 -7.50 13.02 -12.48
N MET A 323 -8.67 12.45 -12.14
CA MET A 323 -9.89 13.23 -11.94
C MET A 323 -9.76 14.29 -10.83
N LEU A 324 -8.95 14.05 -9.80
CA LEU A 324 -8.70 15.02 -8.73
C LEU A 324 -7.82 16.19 -9.21
N LYS A 325 -6.90 15.93 -10.14
CA LYS A 325 -6.06 16.94 -10.79
C LYS A 325 -6.82 17.72 -11.85
N ASP A 326 -7.48 17.01 -12.76
CA ASP A 326 -8.00 17.57 -14.00
C ASP A 326 -9.39 18.21 -13.84
N LYS A 327 -10.17 17.77 -12.84
CA LYS A 327 -11.56 18.20 -12.64
C LYS A 327 -11.79 18.96 -11.32
N ASN A 328 -10.75 19.38 -10.61
CA ASN A 328 -10.95 20.26 -9.45
C ASN A 328 -11.38 21.67 -9.86
N LEU A 329 -12.11 22.33 -8.96
CA LEU A 329 -12.59 23.70 -9.13
C LEU A 329 -11.68 24.72 -8.42
N GLY A 330 -10.51 24.28 -7.97
CA GLY A 330 -9.60 25.03 -7.10
C GLY A 330 -9.14 24.19 -5.91
N TYR A 331 -7.98 24.57 -5.35
CA TYR A 331 -7.43 23.98 -4.14
C TYR A 331 -6.70 25.03 -3.31
N SER A 332 -6.57 24.74 -2.01
CA SER A 332 -5.76 25.51 -1.07
C SER A 332 -4.64 24.62 -0.55
N LYS A 333 -3.42 25.15 -0.55
CA LYS A 333 -2.26 24.50 0.05
C LYS A 333 -2.46 24.43 1.57
N GLY A 334 -2.36 23.23 2.14
CA GLY A 334 -2.42 23.04 3.58
C GLY A 334 -1.03 22.88 4.20
N GLU A 335 -1.00 22.20 5.33
CA GLU A 335 0.18 22.07 6.19
C GLU A 335 0.90 20.72 5.99
N PRO A 336 2.19 20.61 6.40
CA PRO A 336 2.90 19.34 6.43
C PRO A 336 2.13 18.26 7.19
N ASP A 337 2.11 17.06 6.60
CA ASP A 337 1.31 15.94 7.10
C ASP A 337 1.71 15.49 8.52
N VAL A 338 3.01 15.34 8.79
CA VAL A 338 3.53 14.97 10.11
C VAL A 338 3.23 16.04 11.16
N GLU A 339 3.31 17.33 10.81
CA GLU A 339 3.05 18.42 11.77
C GLU A 339 1.56 18.46 12.19
N VAL A 340 0.64 18.33 11.23
CA VAL A 340 -0.80 18.30 11.47
C VAL A 340 -1.16 17.16 12.43
N VAL A 341 -0.66 15.96 12.16
CA VAL A 341 -0.95 14.77 12.98
C VAL A 341 -0.27 14.87 14.34
N SER A 342 0.95 15.40 14.41
CA SER A 342 1.66 15.59 15.70
C SER A 342 0.89 16.50 16.64
N ARG A 343 0.37 17.64 16.15
CA ARG A 343 -0.43 18.54 16.99
C ARG A 343 -1.72 17.90 17.47
N TYR A 344 -2.40 17.14 16.62
CA TYR A 344 -3.58 16.37 17.02
C TYR A 344 -3.25 15.39 18.15
N LEU A 345 -2.19 14.59 18.01
CA LEU A 345 -1.75 13.64 19.05
C LEU A 345 -1.38 14.35 20.36
N GLN A 346 -0.67 15.47 20.27
CA GLN A 346 -0.28 16.27 21.43
C GLN A 346 -1.48 16.85 22.17
N ARG A 347 -2.58 17.17 21.46
CA ARG A 347 -3.83 17.64 22.05
C ARG A 347 -4.63 16.50 22.67
N MET A 348 -4.78 15.39 21.96
CA MET A 348 -5.55 14.25 22.44
C MET A 348 -4.88 13.54 23.61
N LYS A 349 -3.54 13.63 23.70
CA LYS A 349 -2.67 12.94 24.67
C LYS A 349 -2.69 11.42 24.55
N ARG A 350 -3.86 10.82 24.45
CA ARG A 350 -4.08 9.39 24.29
C ARG A 350 -5.19 9.14 23.27
N VAL A 351 -4.87 8.40 22.21
CA VAL A 351 -5.79 8.06 21.11
C VAL A 351 -6.24 6.60 21.18
N TYR A 352 -7.40 6.32 20.60
CA TYR A 352 -8.00 4.98 20.53
C TYR A 352 -8.90 4.85 19.28
N PRO A 353 -8.41 5.16 18.07
CA PRO A 353 -9.23 5.10 16.86
C PRO A 353 -9.74 3.67 16.62
N ALA A 354 -11.01 3.57 16.23
CA ALA A 354 -11.66 2.31 15.93
C ALA A 354 -11.85 2.13 14.42
N VAL A 355 -12.10 0.88 14.00
CA VAL A 355 -12.78 0.58 12.73
C VAL A 355 -14.27 0.66 13.02
N GLU A 356 -14.97 1.60 12.39
CA GLU A 356 -16.35 1.98 12.76
C GLU A 356 -17.34 1.87 11.59
N GLY A 357 -16.91 1.30 10.47
CA GLY A 357 -17.77 1.06 9.32
C GLY A 357 -17.92 2.29 8.43
N ARG A 358 -16.89 3.16 8.38
CA ARG A 358 -16.77 4.21 7.37
C ARG A 358 -16.67 3.62 5.97
N ILE A 359 -16.06 2.43 5.83
CA ILE A 359 -15.95 1.70 4.57
C ILE A 359 -16.55 0.31 4.76
N LYS A 360 -17.54 -0.03 3.93
CA LYS A 360 -18.19 -1.35 3.95
C LYS A 360 -18.17 -2.00 2.57
N PHE A 361 -18.09 -3.33 2.56
CA PHE A 361 -18.27 -4.15 1.37
C PHE A 361 -19.56 -4.97 1.52
N SER A 362 -20.44 -4.93 0.52
CA SER A 362 -21.69 -5.69 0.51
C SER A 362 -21.40 -7.19 0.59
N SER A 363 -22.27 -7.93 1.29
CA SER A 363 -22.11 -9.36 1.60
C SER A 363 -21.94 -10.27 0.38
N GLY A 364 -22.42 -9.88 -0.80
CA GLY A 364 -22.17 -10.59 -2.06
C GLY A 364 -20.69 -10.63 -2.48
N SER A 365 -19.86 -9.71 -1.97
CA SER A 365 -18.42 -9.60 -2.26
C SER A 365 -17.54 -10.48 -1.38
N LEU A 366 -18.00 -10.83 -0.16
CA LEU A 366 -17.27 -11.74 0.72
C LEU A 366 -17.26 -13.17 0.15
N ILE A 367 -18.26 -13.53 -0.65
CA ILE A 367 -18.38 -14.86 -1.24
C ILE A 367 -17.38 -15.04 -2.38
N GLU A 368 -17.03 -14.04 -3.20
CA GLU A 368 -15.99 -14.20 -4.26
C GLU A 368 -14.55 -14.15 -3.72
N ALA A 369 -14.29 -13.33 -2.69
CA ALA A 369 -13.00 -13.33 -2.00
C ALA A 369 -12.81 -14.62 -1.16
N SER A 370 -13.90 -15.13 -0.57
CA SER A 370 -13.88 -16.40 0.14
C SER A 370 -13.93 -17.61 -0.81
N LEU A 371 -14.55 -17.53 -2.00
CA LEU A 371 -14.54 -18.59 -3.02
C LEU A 371 -13.19 -18.72 -3.71
N THR A 372 -12.43 -17.65 -3.89
CA THR A 372 -11.03 -17.75 -4.32
C THR A 372 -10.14 -18.37 -3.23
N LEU A 373 -10.47 -18.18 -1.94
CA LEU A 373 -9.86 -18.94 -0.84
C LEU A 373 -10.33 -20.40 -0.77
N ILE A 374 -11.62 -20.69 -1.02
CA ILE A 374 -12.23 -22.02 -0.87
C ILE A 374 -12.02 -22.91 -2.11
N SER A 375 -11.89 -22.35 -3.31
CA SER A 375 -11.55 -23.12 -4.52
C SER A 375 -10.15 -23.70 -4.48
N ILE A 376 -9.26 -23.14 -3.64
CA ILE A 376 -7.94 -23.71 -3.32
C ILE A 376 -8.08 -24.87 -2.32
N LEU A 377 -9.11 -24.88 -1.46
CA LEU A 377 -9.38 -25.99 -0.54
C LEU A 377 -9.97 -27.24 -1.23
N PHE A 378 -10.82 -27.08 -2.25
CA PHE A 378 -11.55 -28.22 -2.84
C PHE A 378 -10.77 -28.98 -3.93
N THR A 379 -9.78 -28.36 -4.59
CA THR A 379 -8.91 -29.09 -5.54
C THR A 379 -7.90 -30.00 -4.83
N VAL A 380 -7.59 -29.74 -3.56
CA VAL A 380 -6.70 -30.59 -2.75
C VAL A 380 -7.40 -31.85 -2.22
N THR A 381 -8.73 -31.85 -2.08
CA THR A 381 -9.47 -32.98 -1.50
C THR A 381 -9.96 -34.02 -2.51
N LEU A 382 -10.01 -33.72 -3.81
CA LEU A 382 -10.50 -34.64 -4.86
C LEU A 382 -9.40 -35.41 -5.61
N LEU A 383 -8.12 -35.19 -5.30
CA LEU A 383 -6.99 -35.97 -5.85
C LEU A 383 -6.51 -37.10 -4.93
N HIS A 384 -7.22 -37.34 -3.82
CA HIS A 384 -7.01 -38.49 -2.93
C HIS A 384 -8.33 -39.23 -2.66
N THR A 385 -8.79 -39.95 -3.68
CA THR A 385 -9.43 -41.27 -3.56
C THR A 385 -8.99 -42.14 -4.71
#